data_AF-A0AAD8YZ09-F1
#
_entry.id   AF-A0AAD8YZ09-F1
#
_cell.length_a   1.000
_cell.length_b   1.000
_cell.length_c   1.000
_cell.angle_alpha   90.00
_cell.angle_beta   90.00
_cell.angle_gamma   90.00
#
_symmetry.space_group_name_H-M   'P 1'
#
loop_
_entity.id
_entity.type
_entity.pdbx_description
1 polymer ?
#
loop_
_entity_poly.entity_id
_entity_poly.type
_entity_poly.pdbx_seq_one_letter_code
_entity_poly.pdbx_strand_id
1 'polypeptide(L)'
;MGPALCDDHDDDDIAGDKVMTVCQEEDNDLRVTCPLRPKPNYHTEYEFSMSMGSKEIIINTNVSGTMPEPKFRHNTYVEVWYPYGFKLTMLAFTIKENTTFMCRVTKEVMTLSVEADTLQPCSAISLFLQSYPCLLSLLPTLGIIQHLEAL
;
A
#
# COMPACT_ATOMS: atom_id res chain seq x y z
N MET A 1 -20.69 32.19 -24.08
CA MET A 1 -20.24 31.17 -23.11
C MET A 1 -19.81 29.95 -23.91
N GLY A 2 -18.50 29.77 -24.11
CA GLY A 2 -17.97 28.58 -24.78
C GLY A 2 -18.02 27.37 -23.86
N PRO A 3 -18.14 26.15 -24.40
CA PRO A 3 -18.04 24.93 -23.62
C PRO A 3 -16.63 24.82 -23.02
N ALA A 4 -16.55 24.42 -21.75
CA ALA A 4 -15.29 24.14 -21.09
C ALA A 4 -14.63 22.96 -21.82
N LEU A 5 -13.59 23.28 -22.58
CA LEU A 5 -12.64 22.33 -23.14
C LEU A 5 -12.01 21.62 -21.94
N CYS A 6 -12.12 20.30 -21.86
CA CYS A 6 -11.23 19.51 -21.02
C CYS A 6 -9.84 19.72 -21.63
N ASP A 7 -9.01 20.50 -20.94
CA ASP A 7 -7.61 20.68 -21.30
C ASP A 7 -6.94 19.34 -20.97
N ASP A 8 -6.78 18.50 -21.99
CA ASP A 8 -5.91 17.33 -21.95
C ASP A 8 -4.47 17.85 -21.87
N HIS A 9 -4.09 18.33 -20.68
CA HIS A 9 -2.68 18.50 -20.36
C HIS A 9 -2.15 17.09 -20.12
N ASP A 10 -1.50 16.55 -21.16
CA ASP A 10 -0.63 15.38 -21.08
C ASP A 10 0.53 15.69 -20.12
N ASP A 11 0.23 15.69 -18.82
CA ASP A 11 1.21 15.52 -17.75
C ASP A 11 1.68 14.06 -17.78
N ASP A 12 2.56 13.76 -18.74
CA ASP A 12 3.34 12.52 -18.88
C ASP A 12 4.36 12.34 -17.72
N ASP A 13 4.01 12.74 -16.50
CA ASP A 13 4.77 12.56 -15.27
C ASP A 13 3.89 12.13 -14.07
N ILE A 14 2.66 11.62 -14.28
CA ILE A 14 2.02 10.76 -13.25
C ILE A 14 2.63 9.36 -13.33
N ALA A 15 3.92 9.29 -12.99
CA ALA A 15 4.40 8.18 -12.20
C ALA A 15 3.58 8.22 -10.91
N GLY A 16 2.40 7.59 -10.90
CA GLY A 16 1.65 7.36 -9.67
C GLY A 16 2.65 6.75 -8.69
N ASP A 17 3.06 7.53 -7.70
CA ASP A 17 4.19 7.17 -6.88
C ASP A 17 3.93 5.78 -6.32
N LYS A 18 4.84 4.86 -6.60
CA LYS A 18 4.82 3.52 -6.04
C LYS A 18 5.19 3.68 -4.57
N VAL A 19 4.20 4.08 -3.77
CA VAL A 19 4.34 4.36 -2.34
C VAL A 19 4.21 3.07 -1.56
N MET A 20 5.12 2.87 -0.62
CA MET A 20 5.04 1.81 0.36
C MET A 20 3.73 1.93 1.16
N THR A 21 2.99 0.85 1.36
CA THR A 21 1.77 0.87 2.18
C THR A 21 1.84 -0.14 3.31
N VAL A 22 1.19 0.17 4.42
CA VAL A 22 1.02 -0.71 5.58
C VAL A 22 -0.45 -0.71 5.94
N CYS A 23 -1.08 -1.87 5.99
CA CYS A 23 -2.51 -2.00 6.28
C CYS A 23 -2.83 -3.33 6.98
N GLN A 24 -4.01 -3.40 7.60
CA GLN A 24 -4.52 -4.61 8.26
C GLN A 24 -5.43 -5.41 7.32
N GLU A 25 -5.15 -6.68 7.10
CA GLU A 25 -6.03 -7.59 6.38
C GLU A 25 -7.22 -8.05 7.24
N GLU A 26 -8.24 -8.63 6.61
CA GLU A 26 -9.49 -9.06 7.28
C GLU A 26 -9.28 -10.17 8.33
N ASP A 27 -8.22 -10.97 8.17
CA ASP A 27 -7.79 -12.02 9.10
C ASP A 27 -6.90 -11.52 10.25
N ASN A 28 -6.69 -10.20 10.34
CA ASN A 28 -5.77 -9.53 11.27
C ASN A 28 -4.28 -9.76 10.97
N ASP A 29 -3.95 -10.13 9.73
CA ASP A 29 -2.58 -10.11 9.27
C ASP A 29 -2.17 -8.68 8.88
N LEU A 30 -0.93 -8.30 9.19
CA LEU A 30 -0.39 -7.02 8.75
C LEU A 30 0.24 -7.21 7.37
N ARG A 31 -0.19 -6.39 6.40
CA ARG A 31 0.40 -6.36 5.06
C ARG A 31 1.27 -5.13 4.90
N VAL A 32 2.51 -5.34 4.46
CA VAL A 32 3.45 -4.28 4.09
C VAL A 32 3.84 -4.44 2.63
N THR A 33 3.68 -3.38 1.85
CA THR A 33 3.83 -3.39 0.39
C THR A 33 5.02 -2.55 0.02
N CYS A 34 5.90 -3.09 -0.82
CA CYS A 34 7.11 -2.42 -1.26
C CYS A 34 7.16 -2.45 -2.79
N PRO A 35 6.39 -1.57 -3.45
CA PRO A 35 6.33 -1.53 -4.91
C PRO A 35 7.62 -0.94 -5.48
N LEU A 36 8.15 -1.51 -6.58
CA LEU A 36 9.41 -1.07 -7.19
C LEU A 36 9.20 -0.55 -8.60
N ARG A 37 10.11 0.32 -9.07
CA ARG A 37 10.10 0.74 -10.47
C ARG A 37 10.59 -0.40 -11.36
N PRO A 38 10.00 -0.61 -12.57
CA PRO A 38 10.50 -1.60 -13.50
C PRO A 38 11.96 -1.33 -13.85
N LYS A 39 12.82 -2.34 -13.74
CA LYS A 39 14.23 -2.27 -14.11
C LYS A 39 14.64 -3.54 -14.88
N PRO A 40 15.53 -3.45 -15.88
CA PRO A 40 15.96 -4.62 -16.68
C PRO A 40 16.56 -5.74 -15.84
N ASN A 41 17.26 -5.38 -14.76
CA ASN A 41 17.83 -6.31 -13.79
C ASN A 41 17.01 -6.23 -12.52
N TYR A 42 15.92 -7.00 -12.46
CA TYR A 42 15.10 -7.07 -11.27
C TYR A 42 15.88 -7.82 -10.18
N HIS A 43 16.22 -7.13 -9.11
CA HIS A 43 16.95 -7.74 -8.02
C HIS A 43 16.00 -8.48 -7.08
N THR A 44 16.43 -9.66 -6.64
CA THR A 44 15.64 -10.53 -5.78
C THR A 44 15.96 -10.33 -4.30
N GLU A 45 17.03 -9.61 -3.96
CA GLU A 45 17.45 -9.38 -2.59
C GLU A 45 16.60 -8.31 -1.91
N TYR A 46 15.94 -8.67 -0.82
CA TYR A 46 15.11 -7.80 -0.01
C TYR A 46 15.43 -7.98 1.48
N GLU A 47 15.20 -6.90 2.23
CA GLU A 47 15.17 -6.90 3.68
C GLU A 47 14.00 -6.03 4.14
N PHE A 48 13.11 -6.63 4.93
CA PHE A 48 12.09 -5.91 5.67
C PHE A 48 12.51 -5.81 7.13
N SER A 49 12.50 -4.59 7.65
CA SER A 49 12.75 -4.30 9.05
C SER A 49 11.72 -3.33 9.58
N MET A 50 11.68 -3.19 10.90
CA MET A 50 10.93 -2.10 11.54
C MET A 50 11.70 -1.55 12.72
N SER A 51 11.44 -0.28 13.03
CA SER A 51 11.96 0.40 14.21
C SER A 51 10.82 0.78 15.14
N MET A 52 10.97 0.40 16.40
CA MET A 52 10.12 0.81 17.52
C MET A 52 10.99 1.67 18.44
N GLY A 53 10.76 2.99 18.45
CA GLY A 53 11.65 3.93 19.12
C GLY A 53 13.04 4.02 18.48
N SER A 54 14.08 3.59 19.20
CA SER A 54 15.49 3.65 18.75
C SER A 54 16.06 2.31 18.27
N LYS A 55 15.30 1.22 18.37
CA LYS A 55 15.78 -0.12 18.01
C LYS A 55 15.14 -0.57 16.70
N GLU A 56 15.98 -0.71 15.67
CA GLU A 56 15.61 -1.39 14.43
C GLU A 56 15.76 -2.92 14.59
N ILE A 57 14.79 -3.67 14.08
CA ILE A 57 14.80 -5.13 14.05
C ILE A 57 14.38 -5.66 12.69
N ILE A 58 15.03 -6.75 12.27
CA ILE A 58 14.78 -7.39 10.98
C ILE A 58 13.61 -8.36 11.12
N ILE A 59 12.60 -8.17 10.25
CA ILE A 59 11.37 -8.95 10.20
C ILE A 59 11.54 -10.15 9.27
N ASN A 60 12.00 -9.93 8.04
CA ASN A 60 12.19 -10.96 7.04
C ASN A 60 13.22 -10.50 6.00
N THR A 61 14.07 -11.40 5.51
CA THR A 61 15.13 -11.08 4.55
C THR A 61 15.57 -12.34 3.82
N ASN A 62 16.05 -12.17 2.59
CA ASN A 62 16.80 -13.20 1.86
C ASN A 62 18.26 -12.79 1.59
N VAL A 63 18.73 -11.70 2.21
CA VAL A 63 20.12 -11.25 2.13
C VAL A 63 21.01 -12.22 2.91
N SER A 64 22.06 -12.72 2.25
CA SER A 64 22.98 -13.68 2.85
C SER A 64 23.75 -13.09 4.03
N GLY A 65 23.87 -13.86 5.12
CA GLY A 65 24.58 -13.43 6.34
C GLY A 65 23.76 -12.59 7.31
N THR A 66 22.54 -12.22 6.92
CA THR A 66 21.59 -11.50 7.76
C THR A 66 20.48 -12.46 8.22
N MET A 67 20.00 -12.29 9.45
CA MET A 67 18.96 -13.15 10.01
C MET A 67 17.83 -12.35 10.63
N PRO A 68 16.57 -12.73 10.39
CA PRO A 68 15.43 -12.16 11.11
C PRO A 68 15.50 -12.45 12.61
N GLU A 69 14.90 -11.54 13.40
CA GLU A 69 14.69 -11.79 14.83
C GLU A 69 13.87 -13.07 15.02
N PRO A 70 14.20 -13.93 16.02
CA PRO A 70 13.59 -15.25 16.17
C PRO A 70 12.06 -15.25 16.18
N LYS A 71 11.43 -14.20 16.72
CA LYS A 71 9.96 -14.06 16.80
C LYS A 71 9.26 -13.96 15.44
N PHE A 72 9.98 -13.64 14.35
CA PHE A 72 9.38 -13.45 13.02
C PHE A 72 9.58 -14.62 12.07
N ARG A 73 10.45 -15.59 12.40
CA ARG A 73 10.88 -16.65 11.46
C ARG A 73 9.76 -17.56 10.96
N HIS A 74 8.68 -17.70 11.72
CA HIS A 74 7.56 -18.61 11.39
C HIS A 74 6.24 -17.90 11.18
N ASN A 75 6.17 -16.59 11.50
CA ASN A 75 4.94 -15.81 11.48
C ASN A 75 4.99 -14.72 10.41
N THR A 76 5.96 -14.79 9.50
CA THR A 76 6.10 -13.83 8.42
C THR A 76 6.49 -14.55 7.14
N TYR A 77 6.01 -14.04 6.02
CA TYR A 77 6.42 -14.51 4.70
C TYR A 77 6.45 -13.34 3.73
N VAL A 78 7.30 -13.46 2.72
CA VAL A 78 7.45 -12.46 1.67
C VAL A 78 7.20 -13.11 0.32
N GLU A 79 6.38 -12.46 -0.50
CA GLU A 79 6.10 -12.86 -1.87
C GLU A 79 6.33 -11.71 -2.85
N VAL A 80 6.47 -12.04 -4.13
CA VAL A 80 6.60 -11.03 -5.19
C VAL A 80 5.25 -10.33 -5.36
N TRP A 81 5.26 -9.00 -5.34
CA TRP A 81 4.06 -8.17 -5.51
C TRP A 81 3.92 -7.71 -6.96
N TYR A 82 2.73 -7.87 -7.55
CA TYR A 82 2.43 -7.47 -8.94
C TYR A 82 2.21 -5.94 -9.11
N PRO A 83 2.77 -5.28 -10.15
CA PRO A 83 3.58 -5.84 -11.24
C PRO A 83 5.08 -5.96 -10.90
N TYR A 84 5.56 -5.16 -9.95
CA TYR A 84 6.94 -5.15 -9.48
C TYR A 84 6.96 -4.71 -8.02
N GLY A 85 7.47 -5.55 -7.13
CA GLY A 85 7.69 -5.24 -5.73
C GLY A 85 7.78 -6.50 -4.88
N PHE A 86 7.72 -6.28 -3.57
CA PHE A 86 7.59 -7.33 -2.57
C PHE A 86 6.43 -7.03 -1.64
N LYS A 87 5.75 -8.09 -1.21
CA LYS A 87 4.72 -8.07 -0.18
C LYS A 87 5.24 -8.83 1.03
N LEU A 88 5.32 -8.18 2.17
CA LEU A 88 5.49 -8.83 3.46
C LEU A 88 4.11 -9.00 4.10
N THR A 89 3.82 -10.22 4.57
CA THR A 89 2.68 -10.50 5.44
C THR A 89 3.19 -10.94 6.81
N MET A 90 2.63 -10.37 7.87
CA MET A 90 2.91 -10.74 9.26
C MET A 90 1.65 -11.28 9.91
N LEU A 91 1.67 -12.56 10.28
CA LEU A 91 0.52 -13.28 10.80
C LEU A 91 0.09 -12.74 12.16
N ALA A 92 -1.20 -12.40 12.31
CA ALA A 92 -1.83 -11.96 13.56
C ALA A 92 -0.99 -10.90 14.33
N PHE A 93 -0.39 -9.96 13.60
CA PHE A 93 0.52 -8.97 14.18
C PHE A 93 -0.20 -7.65 14.49
N THR A 94 -0.04 -7.15 15.72
CA THR A 94 -0.62 -5.88 16.17
C THR A 94 0.46 -4.86 16.49
N ILE A 95 0.32 -3.66 15.93
CA ILE A 95 1.17 -2.51 16.23
C ILE A 95 0.73 -1.92 17.58
N LYS A 96 1.60 -2.00 18.59
CA LYS A 96 1.30 -1.51 19.96
C LYS A 96 1.84 -0.10 20.24
N GLU A 97 2.79 0.34 19.43
CA GLU A 97 3.48 1.62 19.55
C GLU A 97 3.87 2.11 18.16
N ASN A 98 4.17 3.40 18.04
CA ASN A 98 4.55 3.99 16.77
C ASN A 98 5.74 3.24 16.16
N THR A 99 5.50 2.69 14.98
CA THR A 99 6.42 1.77 14.32
C THR A 99 6.75 2.30 12.95
N THR A 100 8.04 2.38 12.64
CA THR A 100 8.52 2.72 11.30
C THR A 100 8.91 1.46 10.58
N PHE A 101 8.20 1.11 9.53
CA PHE A 101 8.54 0.00 8.65
C PHE A 101 9.54 0.46 7.60
N MET A 102 10.48 -0.42 7.25
CA MET A 102 11.48 -0.17 6.24
C MET A 102 11.54 -1.37 5.29
N CYS A 103 11.57 -1.09 4.00
CA CYS A 103 11.83 -2.07 2.96
C CYS A 103 13.11 -1.65 2.22
N ARG A 104 14.12 -2.51 2.23
CA ARG A 104 15.35 -2.34 1.46
C ARG A 104 15.38 -3.38 0.36
N VAL A 105 15.41 -2.93 -0.89
CA VAL A 105 15.62 -3.80 -2.04
C VAL A 105 16.81 -3.27 -2.81
N THR A 106 17.93 -3.99 -2.71
CA THR A 106 19.20 -3.60 -3.34
C THR A 106 19.70 -2.21 -2.91
N LYS A 107 19.35 -1.15 -3.65
CA LYS A 107 19.75 0.25 -3.40
C LYS A 107 18.54 1.16 -3.16
N GLU A 108 17.32 0.63 -3.25
CA GLU A 108 16.10 1.36 -2.96
C GLU A 108 15.70 1.09 -1.52
N VAL A 109 15.45 2.16 -0.77
CA VAL A 109 14.97 2.09 0.61
C VAL A 109 13.68 2.87 0.68
N MET A 110 12.61 2.21 1.12
CA MET A 110 11.32 2.82 1.40
C MET A 110 11.03 2.74 2.89
N THR A 111 10.45 3.79 3.44
CA THR A 111 10.10 3.84 4.87
C THR A 111 8.70 4.41 5.06
N LEU A 112 7.93 3.80 5.95
CA LEU A 112 6.62 4.30 6.34
C LEU A 112 6.43 4.20 7.84
N SER A 113 6.13 5.33 8.48
CA SER A 113 5.79 5.39 9.90
C SER A 113 4.29 5.24 10.07
N VAL A 114 3.89 4.36 10.99
CA VAL A 114 2.50 4.10 11.34
C VAL A 114 2.32 4.38 12.82
N GLU A 115 1.32 5.20 13.14
CA GLU A 115 0.92 5.45 14.51
C GLU A 115 0.11 4.27 15.04
N ALA A 116 0.31 3.92 16.30
CA ALA A 116 -0.53 2.91 16.95
C ALA A 116 -2.01 3.30 16.84
N ASP A 117 -2.90 2.32 16.70
CA ASP A 117 -4.36 2.49 16.59
C ASP A 117 -4.89 3.23 15.34
N THR A 118 -4.03 3.67 14.42
CA THR A 118 -4.44 4.36 13.17
C THR A 118 -4.43 3.47 11.93
N LEU A 119 -4.06 2.19 12.12
CA LEU A 119 -3.85 1.24 11.04
C LEU A 119 -5.15 1.03 10.25
N GLN A 120 -5.12 1.42 8.98
CA GLN A 120 -6.27 1.27 8.09
C GLN A 120 -6.39 -0.19 7.61
N PRO A 121 -7.62 -0.68 7.40
CA PRO A 121 -7.81 -1.95 6.74
C PRO A 121 -7.34 -1.90 5.28
N CYS A 122 -6.89 -3.02 4.75
CA CYS A 122 -6.40 -3.16 3.37
C CYS A 122 -7.51 -3.07 2.29
N SER A 123 -8.74 -2.72 2.67
CA SER A 123 -9.96 -2.80 1.86
C SER A 123 -9.83 -2.08 0.51
N ALA A 124 -10.35 -2.72 -0.54
CA ALA A 124 -10.20 -2.29 -1.94
C ALA A 124 -10.97 -1.01 -2.34
N ILE A 125 -11.65 -0.31 -1.41
CA ILE A 125 -12.66 0.71 -1.73
C ILE A 125 -12.10 2.15 -1.66
N SER A 126 -10.98 2.40 -0.98
CA SER A 126 -10.52 3.79 -0.75
C SER A 126 -9.87 4.49 -1.95
N LEU A 127 -9.46 3.77 -3.01
CA LEU A 127 -8.84 4.37 -4.20
C LEU A 127 -9.81 4.72 -5.34
N PHE A 128 -11.00 4.09 -5.37
CA PHE A 128 -11.97 4.31 -6.44
C PHE A 128 -12.79 5.60 -6.26
N LEU A 129 -12.96 6.10 -5.03
CA LEU A 129 -13.80 7.26 -4.76
C LEU A 129 -13.07 8.60 -4.90
N GLN A 130 -11.73 8.62 -4.84
CA GLN A 130 -10.95 9.85 -5.03
C GLN A 130 -10.61 10.14 -6.50
N SER A 131 -10.62 9.12 -7.37
CA SER A 131 -10.25 9.25 -8.78
C SER A 131 -11.41 9.67 -9.71
N TYR A 132 -12.66 9.60 -9.24
CA TYR A 132 -13.83 9.90 -10.06
C TYR A 132 -14.91 10.71 -9.33
N PRO A 133 -14.67 12.02 -9.06
CA PRO A 133 -15.72 12.92 -8.56
C PRO A 133 -16.95 13.00 -9.51
N CYS A 134 -16.79 12.65 -10.81
CA CYS A 134 -17.90 12.54 -11.76
C CYS A 134 -18.81 11.32 -11.56
N LEU A 135 -18.39 10.25 -10.87
CA LEU A 135 -19.28 9.11 -10.60
C LEU A 135 -20.35 9.46 -9.54
N LEU A 136 -20.05 10.41 -8.65
CA LEU A 136 -20.98 10.91 -7.64
C LEU A 136 -22.12 11.76 -8.23
N SER A 137 -21.96 12.33 -9.42
CA SER A 137 -23.01 13.12 -10.08
C SER A 137 -24.05 12.26 -10.82
N LEU A 138 -23.81 10.95 -10.96
CA LEU A 138 -24.78 10.00 -11.54
C LEU A 138 -25.78 9.46 -10.50
N LEU A 139 -25.42 9.48 -9.20
CA LEU A 139 -26.30 9.05 -8.11
C LEU A 139 -27.66 9.78 -8.03
N PRO A 140 -27.78 11.10 -8.27
CA PRO A 140 -29.07 11.78 -8.25
C PRO A 140 -29.98 11.45 -9.44
N THR A 141 -29.49 10.80 -10.51
CA THR A 141 -30.33 10.48 -11.68
C THR A 141 -31.26 9.29 -11.47
N LEU A 142 -30.92 8.35 -10.57
CA LEU A 142 -31.82 7.24 -10.22
C LEU A 142 -32.97 7.66 -9.29
N GLY A 143 -32.82 8.73 -8.52
CA GLY A 143 -33.89 9.26 -7.65
C GLY A 143 -35.03 9.94 -8.43
N ILE A 144 -34.77 10.39 -9.66
CA ILE A 144 -35.77 11.10 -10.48
C ILE A 144 -36.69 10.10 -11.20
N ILE A 145 -36.21 8.90 -11.54
CA ILE A 145 -37.04 7.89 -12.22
C ILE A 145 -38.15 7.38 -11.29
N GLN A 146 -37.89 7.24 -9.98
CA GLN A 146 -38.91 6.79 -9.02
C GLN A 146 -40.03 7.81 -8.77
N HIS A 147 -39.82 9.09 -9.11
CA HIS A 147 -40.86 10.12 -8.97
C HIS A 147 -41.73 10.28 -10.22
N LEU A 148 -41.36 9.71 -11.37
CA LEU A 148 -42.12 9.81 -12.62
C LEU A 148 -43.11 8.64 -12.83
N GLU A 149 -42.99 7.53 -12.10
CA GLU A 149 -43.99 6.44 -12.08
C GLU A 149 -45.18 6.69 -11.14
N ALA A 150 -45.20 7.83 -10.42
CA ALA A 150 -46.23 8.17 -9.45
C ALA A 150 -47.16 9.34 -9.88
N LEU A 151 -47.21 9.69 -11.18
CA LEU A 151 -48.15 10.70 -11.72
C LEU A 151 -49.06 10.12 -12.81
#